data_AF-A0A4R0FID8-F1
#
_entry.id   AF-A0A4R0FID8-F1
#
_cell.length_a   1.000
_cell.length_b   1.000
_cell.length_c   1.000
_cell.angle_alpha   90.00
_cell.angle_beta   90.00
_cell.angle_gamma   90.00
#
_symmetry.space_group_name_H-M   'P 1'
#
loop_
_entity.id
_entity.type
_entity.pdbx_description
1 polymer ?
#
loop_
_entity_poly.entity_id
_entity_poly.type
_entity_poly.pdbx_seq_one_letter_code
_entity_poly.pdbx_strand_id
1 'polypeptide(L)'
;MHTIGNHLGKEILDIKIDYSKFELIDFYIKESKDINPSTTKIKTQISYLTNGINFSKEAYVSLNYANQGSGFPELRGEECGSWYLMQLSLRTILFD
;
A
#
# COMPACT_ATOMS: atom_id res chain seq x y z
N MET A 1 16.16 -4.41 -35.40
CA MET A 1 14.73 -4.79 -35.45
C MET A 1 14.10 -4.23 -34.17
N HIS A 2 13.42 -3.08 -34.27
CA HIS A 2 12.79 -2.42 -33.12
C HIS A 2 11.41 -3.05 -32.88
N THR A 3 11.23 -3.69 -31.74
CA THR A 3 9.96 -4.29 -31.30
C THR A 3 9.05 -3.20 -30.74
N ILE A 4 8.54 -2.34 -31.61
CA ILE A 4 7.36 -1.51 -31.33
C ILE A 4 6.15 -2.37 -31.69
N GLY A 5 5.45 -2.88 -30.67
CA GLY A 5 4.20 -3.64 -30.86
C GLY A 5 4.05 -4.95 -30.07
N ASN A 6 5.09 -5.46 -29.41
CA ASN A 6 5.02 -6.71 -28.65
C ASN A 6 4.66 -6.54 -27.16
N HIS A 7 4.28 -5.33 -26.72
CA HIS A 7 3.98 -5.02 -25.32
C HIS A 7 2.62 -5.57 -24.86
N LEU A 8 1.72 -5.88 -25.79
CA LEU A 8 0.33 -6.24 -25.48
C LEU A 8 0.17 -7.61 -24.81
N GLY A 9 1.15 -8.52 -24.89
CA GLY A 9 0.97 -9.87 -24.32
C GLY A 9 1.34 -9.98 -22.85
N LYS A 10 2.44 -9.34 -22.46
CA LYS A 10 3.07 -9.55 -21.14
C LYS A 10 2.52 -8.59 -20.09
N GLU A 11 2.34 -7.32 -20.44
CA GLU A 11 1.77 -6.32 -19.52
C GLU A 11 0.28 -6.56 -19.27
N ILE A 12 -0.49 -7.05 -20.25
CA ILE A 12 -1.93 -7.30 -20.07
C ILE A 12 -2.21 -8.45 -19.07
N LEU A 13 -1.32 -9.45 -18.98
CA LEU A 13 -1.43 -10.50 -17.96
C LEU A 13 -1.23 -9.94 -16.55
N ASP A 14 -0.24 -9.07 -16.36
CA ASP A 14 0.01 -8.39 -15.08
C ASP A 14 -1.15 -7.48 -14.68
N ILE A 15 -1.74 -6.75 -15.66
CA ILE A 15 -2.91 -5.89 -15.47
C ILE A 15 -4.13 -6.69 -15.01
N LYS A 16 -4.36 -7.91 -15.52
CA LYS A 16 -5.51 -8.74 -15.09
C LYS A 16 -5.42 -9.15 -13.61
N ILE A 17 -4.21 -9.29 -13.08
CA ILE A 17 -3.98 -9.66 -11.68
C ILE A 17 -4.19 -8.46 -10.76
N ASP A 18 -3.92 -7.22 -11.23
CA ASP A 18 -4.18 -5.99 -10.45
C ASP A 18 -5.66 -5.79 -10.11
N TYR A 19 -6.58 -6.29 -10.93
CA TYR A 19 -8.03 -6.25 -10.68
C TYR A 19 -8.58 -7.52 -10.02
N SER A 20 -7.72 -8.43 -9.55
CA SER A 20 -8.17 -9.63 -8.86
C SER A 20 -8.86 -9.26 -7.55
N LYS A 21 -10.02 -9.86 -7.26
CA LYS A 21 -10.74 -9.63 -6.02
C LYS A 21 -9.87 -10.07 -4.85
N PHE A 22 -9.60 -9.15 -3.95
CA PHE A 22 -8.97 -9.41 -2.67
C PHE A 22 -9.98 -9.14 -1.57
N GLU A 23 -10.04 -10.02 -0.58
CA GLU A 23 -10.84 -9.83 0.63
C GLU A 23 -9.88 -9.74 1.81
N LEU A 24 -9.96 -8.63 2.55
CA LEU A 24 -9.20 -8.46 3.78
C LEU A 24 -9.92 -9.21 4.90
N ILE A 25 -9.26 -10.21 5.47
CA ILE A 25 -9.81 -11.04 6.55
C ILE A 25 -9.46 -10.42 7.90
N ASP A 26 -8.18 -10.07 8.07
CA ASP A 26 -7.66 -9.54 9.33
C ASP A 26 -6.53 -8.55 9.07
N PHE A 27 -6.51 -7.50 9.89
CA PHE A 27 -5.48 -6.48 9.86
C PHE A 27 -5.26 -5.96 11.28
N TYR A 28 -4.03 -6.04 11.76
CA TYR A 28 -3.66 -5.39 13.01
C TYR A 28 -2.23 -4.88 12.97
N ILE A 29 -2.02 -3.78 13.70
CA ILE A 29 -0.72 -3.15 13.87
C ILE A 29 -0.01 -3.85 15.02
N LYS A 30 1.16 -4.42 14.73
CA LYS A 30 2.04 -5.04 15.72
C LYS A 30 2.92 -4.00 16.41
N GLU A 31 3.49 -3.11 15.61
CA GLU A 31 4.42 -2.08 16.08
C GLU A 31 4.23 -0.79 15.28
N SER A 32 4.51 0.34 15.91
CA SER A 32 4.54 1.65 15.27
C SER A 32 5.79 2.40 15.70
N LYS A 33 6.50 2.96 14.72
CA LYS A 33 7.71 3.76 14.96
C LYS A 33 7.65 5.05 14.15
N ASP A 34 7.74 6.16 14.86
CA ASP A 34 7.88 7.47 14.25
C ASP A 34 9.29 7.63 13.71
N ILE A 35 9.40 7.97 12.43
CA ILE A 35 10.68 8.30 11.77
C ILE A 35 10.94 9.80 11.94
N ASN A 36 9.89 10.61 11.76
CA ASN A 36 9.88 12.05 12.00
C ASN A 36 8.45 12.49 12.39
N PRO A 37 8.22 13.76 12.77
CA PRO A 37 6.89 14.22 13.19
C PRO A 37 5.76 14.07 12.16
N SER A 38 6.12 13.97 10.88
CA SER A 38 5.21 13.82 9.74
C SER A 38 5.22 12.42 9.12
N THR A 39 5.98 11.46 9.67
CA THR A 39 6.20 10.15 9.04
C THR A 39 6.32 9.04 10.06
N THR A 40 5.50 8.01 9.89
CA THR A 40 5.44 6.85 10.77
C THR A 40 5.56 5.59 9.95
N LYS A 41 6.35 4.63 10.43
CA LYS A 41 6.42 3.28 9.87
C LYS A 41 5.73 2.33 10.83
N ILE A 42 4.75 1.59 10.33
CA ILE A 42 4.04 0.57 11.09
C ILE A 42 4.44 -0.82 10.61
N LYS A 43 4.57 -1.76 11.54
CA LYS A 43 4.66 -3.19 11.27
C LYS A 43 3.27 -3.77 11.47
N THR A 44 2.76 -4.47 10.46
CA THR A 44 1.38 -4.98 10.44
C THR A 44 1.38 -6.47 10.18
N GLN A 45 0.41 -7.18 10.75
CA GLN A 45 -0.02 -8.48 10.24
C GLN A 45 -1.21 -8.24 9.33
N ILE A 46 -1.19 -8.85 8.14
CA ILE A 46 -2.28 -8.78 7.17
C ILE A 46 -2.64 -10.20 6.78
N SER A 47 -3.92 -10.54 6.89
CA SER A 47 -4.48 -11.79 6.38
C SER A 47 -5.52 -11.47 5.30
N TYR A 48 -5.40 -12.08 4.13
CA TYR A 48 -6.26 -11.80 2.99
C TYR A 48 -6.54 -13.06 2.18
N LEU A 49 -7.71 -13.07 1.52
CA LEU A 49 -8.11 -14.09 0.55
C LEU A 49 -7.90 -13.53 -0.86
N THR A 50 -7.24 -14.28 -1.71
CA THR A 50 -7.27 -14.04 -3.16
C THR A 50 -7.39 -15.36 -3.91
N ASN A 51 -8.26 -15.42 -4.91
CA ASN A 51 -8.54 -16.62 -5.70
C ASN A 51 -8.86 -17.87 -4.84
N GLY A 52 -9.54 -17.70 -3.70
CA GLY A 52 -9.90 -18.78 -2.78
C GLY A 52 -8.75 -19.31 -1.91
N ILE A 53 -7.57 -18.68 -1.97
CA ILE A 53 -6.40 -19.05 -1.17
C ILE A 53 -6.19 -18.00 -0.08
N ASN A 54 -6.05 -18.46 1.16
CA ASN A 54 -5.73 -17.63 2.32
C ASN A 54 -4.24 -17.36 2.37
N PHE A 55 -3.89 -16.09 2.51
CA PHE A 55 -2.54 -15.62 2.73
C PHE A 55 -2.48 -14.88 4.06
N SER A 56 -1.38 -15.02 4.78
CA SER A 56 -1.10 -14.22 5.97
C SER A 56 0.37 -13.87 6.00
N LYS A 57 0.67 -12.59 6.16
CA LYS A 57 2.06 -12.11 6.19
C LYS A 57 2.25 -10.89 7.08
N GLU A 58 3.50 -10.70 7.49
CA GLU A 58 3.93 -9.42 8.07
C GLU A 58 4.33 -8.45 6.96
N ALA A 59 3.92 -7.19 7.08
CA ALA A 59 4.30 -6.14 6.15
C ALA A 59 4.62 -4.85 6.88
N TYR A 60 5.59 -4.10 6.36
CA TYR A 60 5.87 -2.75 6.80
C TYR A 60 5.14 -1.75 5.92
N VAL A 61 4.44 -0.82 6.57
CA VAL A 61 3.67 0.22 5.90
C VAL A 61 4.19 1.59 6.33
N SER A 62 4.34 2.51 5.39
CA SER A 62 4.88 3.84 5.62
C SER A 62 3.74 4.83 5.48
N LEU A 63 3.58 5.66 6.49
CA LEU A 63 2.52 6.65 6.59
C LEU A 63 3.14 8.05 6.59
N ASN A 64 2.57 8.97 5.81
CA ASN A 64 2.84 10.40 5.96
C ASN A 64 1.64 11.11 6.59
N TYR A 65 1.90 12.16 7.34
CA TYR A 65 0.87 13.10 7.79
C TYR A 65 0.90 14.31 6.86
N ALA A 66 -0.23 14.63 6.26
CA ALA A 66 -0.35 15.71 5.30
C ALA A 66 -1.69 16.43 5.40
N ASN A 67 -1.71 17.69 4.98
CA ASN A 67 -2.91 18.50 4.90
C ASN A 67 -3.91 17.88 3.93
N GLN A 68 -5.18 17.75 4.32
CA GLN A 68 -6.23 17.17 3.48
C GLN A 68 -6.54 17.99 2.20
N GLY A 69 -6.33 19.30 2.23
CA GLY A 69 -6.62 20.19 1.09
C GLY A 69 -5.45 20.37 0.14
N SER A 70 -4.23 20.53 0.66
CA SER A 70 -3.04 20.81 -0.15
C SER A 70 -2.18 19.59 -0.44
N GLY A 71 -2.28 18.53 0.35
CA GLY A 71 -1.42 17.34 0.27
C GLY A 71 0.02 17.58 0.72
N PHE A 72 0.35 18.77 1.25
CA PHE A 72 1.68 19.04 1.77
C PHE A 72 1.90 18.33 3.11
N PRO A 73 3.13 17.82 3.38
CA PRO A 73 3.46 17.25 4.67
C PRO A 73 3.26 18.26 5.80
N GLU A 74 2.64 17.79 6.88
CA GLU A 74 2.36 18.60 8.07
C GLU A 74 2.89 17.91 9.32
N LEU A 75 3.10 18.69 10.38
CA LEU A 75 3.44 18.11 11.67
C LEU A 75 2.19 17.44 12.25
N ARG A 76 2.39 16.28 12.90
CA ARG A 76 1.28 15.57 13.54
C ARG A 76 0.52 16.48 14.50
N GLY A 77 -0.80 16.55 14.31
CA GLY A 77 -1.71 17.33 15.14
C GLY A 77 -2.00 18.74 14.63
N GLU A 78 -1.43 19.12 13.49
CA GLU A 78 -1.86 20.33 12.78
C GLU A 78 -3.30 20.21 12.27
N GLU A 79 -4.00 21.35 12.22
CA GLU A 79 -5.39 21.39 11.79
C GLU A 79 -5.51 20.93 10.33
N CYS A 80 -6.56 20.15 10.03
CA CYS A 80 -6.79 19.56 8.72
C CYS A 80 -5.76 18.52 8.26
N GLY A 81 -4.86 18.07 9.13
CA GLY A 81 -3.92 17.00 8.80
C GLY A 81 -4.52 15.59 8.89
N SER A 82 -4.11 14.70 8.00
CA SER A 82 -4.51 13.28 7.97
C SER A 82 -3.36 12.36 7.61
N TRP A 83 -3.46 11.09 8.01
CA TRP A 83 -2.49 10.05 7.62
C TRP A 83 -2.80 9.49 6.23
N TYR A 84 -1.77 9.36 5.41
CA TYR A 84 -1.81 8.76 4.09
C TYR A 84 -0.77 7.65 3.96
N LEU A 85 -1.13 6.58 3.24
CA LEU A 85 -0.21 5.53 2.86
C LEU A 85 0.76 6.06 1.79
N MET A 86 2.06 5.89 2.00
CA MET A 86 3.07 6.25 1.00
C MET A 86 3.26 5.15 -0.05
N GLN A 87 2.81 3.92 0.20
CA GLN A 87 2.86 2.85 -0.78
C GLN A 87 1.85 3.09 -1.90
N LEU A 88 2.27 2.86 -3.15
CA LEU A 88 1.45 3.06 -4.35
C LEU A 88 0.19 2.18 -4.37
N SER A 89 0.22 1.01 -3.72
CA SER A 89 -0.95 0.15 -3.63
C SER A 89 -0.86 -0.83 -2.45
N LEU A 90 -2.02 -1.35 -2.04
CA LEU A 90 -2.08 -2.49 -1.12
C LEU A 90 -1.35 -3.70 -1.72
N ARG A 91 -1.38 -3.87 -3.05
CA ARG A 91 -0.62 -4.93 -3.75
C ARG A 91 0.88 -4.79 -3.50
N THR A 92 1.44 -3.58 -3.55
CA THR A 92 2.85 -3.33 -3.20
C THR A 92 3.14 -3.83 -1.78
N ILE A 93 2.25 -3.52 -0.82
CA ILE A 93 2.36 -4.04 0.55
C ILE A 93 2.25 -5.58 0.58
N LEU A 94 1.38 -6.18 -0.23
CA LEU A 94 1.06 -7.61 -0.25
C LEU A 94 2.03 -8.49 -1.05
N PHE A 95 2.74 -7.96 -2.04
CA PHE A 95 3.55 -8.74 -2.99
C PHE A 95 4.96 -8.20 -3.26
N ASP A 96 5.41 -7.15 -2.54
CA ASP A 96 6.83 -6.79 -2.44
C ASP A 96 7.70 -7.96 -1.93
#